data_AF-A0A074RRG7-F1
#
_entry.id   AF-A0A074RRG7-F1
#
_cell.length_a   1.000
_cell.length_b   1.000
_cell.length_c   1.000
_cell.angle_alpha   90.00
_cell.angle_beta   90.00
_cell.angle_gamma   90.00
#
_symmetry.space_group_name_H-M   'P 1'
#
loop_
_entity.id
_entity.type
_entity.pdbx_description
1 polymer ?
#
loop_
_entity_poly.entity_id
_entity_poly.type
_entity_poly.pdbx_seq_one_letter_code
_entity_poly.pdbx_strand_id
1 'polypeptide(L)'
;MYDACAVQRNLYRKSQILHRNISDESIMFAPDTNEYRECNRKGYAEVKFANQVLSKDRSVGPEPRCWVIGLGNGADLKAERDRGALTERTGTPKFIARSVSSGELLDKGLSSTDIDIPPMEGTLAEYLRFMHTTEYQHGSRSSATQSEVEFSHRLFHDAESTFWVIAWTLARSVGEGSELKEKPHAHFRRFYHIIYRHFPLPGDLDSRLGIGASSGRYWESVMHADLAMLAPMSGKMFRYIRPEWAYQPGLNPEHVHEALMRLLLTEIVKLSDNDTRIVIGGREIPPAPRDLQY
;
A
#
# COMPACT_ATOMS: atom_id res chain seq x y z
N MET A 1 7.42 2.91 -4.82
CA MET A 1 6.38 2.25 -4.00
C MET A 1 6.73 0.83 -3.59
N TYR A 2 7.24 -0.04 -4.47
CA TYR A 2 7.73 -1.38 -4.06
C TYR A 2 8.73 -1.29 -2.90
N ASP A 3 9.73 -0.41 -3.03
CA ASP A 3 10.73 -0.20 -1.99
C ASP A 3 10.14 0.33 -0.68
N ALA A 4 9.04 1.10 -0.72
CA ALA A 4 8.39 1.59 0.50
C ALA A 4 7.80 0.41 1.30
N CYS A 5 7.20 -0.57 0.63
CA CYS A 5 6.78 -1.81 1.27
C CYS A 5 7.98 -2.61 1.81
N ALA A 6 9.07 -2.68 1.05
CA ALA A 6 10.28 -3.38 1.48
C ALA A 6 10.91 -2.73 2.72
N VAL A 7 10.95 -1.40 2.81
CA VAL A 7 11.43 -0.66 4.00
C VAL A 7 10.55 -0.99 5.20
N GLN A 8 9.22 -0.91 5.07
CA GLN A 8 8.29 -1.22 6.17
C GLN A 8 8.47 -2.64 6.69
N ARG A 9 8.60 -3.63 5.79
CA ARG A 9 8.84 -5.02 6.20
C ARG A 9 10.21 -5.21 6.85
N ASN A 10 11.28 -4.60 6.33
CA ASN A 10 12.59 -4.68 6.96
C ASN A 10 12.60 -4.02 8.36
N LEU A 11 11.89 -2.90 8.52
CA LEU A 11 11.69 -2.24 9.81
C LEU A 11 10.97 -3.15 10.82
N TYR A 12 9.91 -3.83 10.36
CA TYR A 12 9.19 -4.81 11.16
C TYR A 12 10.05 -6.03 11.50
N ARG A 13 10.68 -6.68 10.52
CA ARG A 13 11.47 -7.90 10.76
C ARG A 13 12.65 -7.66 11.69
N LYS A 14 13.42 -6.59 11.46
CA LYS A 14 14.64 -6.30 12.22
C LYS A 14 14.33 -5.75 13.60
N SER A 15 13.46 -4.74 13.64
CA SER A 15 13.25 -3.92 14.83
C SER A 15 11.92 -4.15 15.51
N GLN A 16 11.01 -4.93 14.91
CA GLN A 16 9.61 -5.08 15.35
C GLN A 16 8.91 -3.73 15.50
N ILE A 17 9.17 -2.81 14.57
CA ILE A 17 8.56 -1.48 14.57
C ILE A 17 7.44 -1.42 13.51
N LEU A 18 6.29 -0.89 13.90
CA LEU A 18 5.23 -0.43 12.99
C LEU A 18 5.41 1.07 12.71
N HIS A 19 5.08 1.52 11.49
CA HIS A 19 5.20 2.93 11.12
C HIS A 19 3.98 3.74 11.59
N ARG A 20 2.77 3.19 11.41
CA ARG A 20 1.45 3.74 11.80
C ARG A 20 1.06 5.08 11.17
N ASN A 21 1.91 5.67 10.33
CA ASN A 21 1.65 6.96 9.67
C ASN A 21 2.23 7.03 8.25
N ILE A 22 2.00 6.02 7.43
CA ILE A 22 2.45 6.04 6.03
C ILE A 22 1.63 7.07 5.23
N SER A 23 2.31 7.98 4.54
CA SER A 23 1.69 9.04 3.73
C SER A 23 2.55 9.41 2.51
N ASP A 24 2.04 10.31 1.66
CA ASP A 24 2.80 10.92 0.56
C ASP A 24 3.92 11.85 1.04
N GLU A 25 3.86 12.31 2.30
CA GLU A 25 4.93 13.08 2.95
C GLU A 25 5.95 12.20 3.67
N SER A 26 5.54 10.99 4.08
CA SER A 26 6.40 10.04 4.79
C SER A 26 7.29 9.24 3.86
N ILE A 27 6.97 9.17 2.56
CA ILE A 27 7.72 8.44 1.53
C ILE A 27 8.45 9.44 0.63
N MET A 28 9.76 9.55 0.80
CA MET A 28 10.59 10.48 0.03
C MET A 28 11.39 9.75 -1.04
N PHE A 29 11.72 10.44 -2.14
CA PHE A 29 12.71 9.94 -3.08
C PHE A 29 14.07 9.85 -2.40
N ALA A 30 14.77 8.75 -2.65
CA ALA A 30 16.13 8.61 -2.19
C ALA A 30 17.05 9.61 -2.91
N PRO A 31 17.98 10.27 -2.20
CA PRO A 31 18.96 11.15 -2.83
C PRO A 31 19.91 10.34 -3.71
N ASP A 32 20.28 10.92 -4.85
CA ASP A 32 21.21 10.30 -5.78
C ASP A 32 22.67 10.65 -5.41
N THR A 33 23.11 10.16 -4.24
CA THR A 33 24.46 10.42 -3.73
C THR A 33 25.22 9.13 -3.41
N ASN A 34 26.55 9.17 -3.57
CA ASN A 34 27.41 8.02 -3.28
C ASN A 34 27.37 7.65 -1.80
N GLU A 35 27.32 8.65 -0.91
CA GLU A 35 27.23 8.47 0.53
C GLU A 35 25.98 7.68 0.90
N TYR A 36 24.84 8.02 0.28
CA TYR A 36 23.60 7.28 0.51
C TYR A 36 23.72 5.82 0.06
N ARG A 37 24.21 5.58 -1.15
CA ARG A 37 24.39 4.21 -1.67
C ARG A 37 25.29 3.38 -0.77
N GLU A 38 26.39 3.96 -0.28
CA GLU A 38 27.33 3.28 0.62
C GLU A 38 26.72 2.93 1.98
N CYS A 39 25.90 3.82 2.55
CA CYS A 39 25.16 3.54 3.79
C CYS A 39 24.21 2.34 3.65
N ASN A 40 23.54 2.18 2.50
CA ASN A 40 22.62 1.05 2.32
C ASN A 40 23.32 -0.28 2.03
N ARG A 41 24.47 -0.27 1.34
CA ARG A 41 25.18 -1.50 0.98
C ARG A 41 25.53 -2.37 2.19
N LYS A 42 25.74 -1.74 3.34
CA LYS A 42 26.04 -2.40 4.64
C LYS A 42 24.79 -2.63 5.49
N GLY A 43 23.63 -2.21 5.00
CA GLY A 43 22.35 -2.29 5.69
C GLY A 43 21.77 -3.69 5.72
N TYR A 44 20.92 -3.94 6.71
CA TYR A 44 20.13 -5.17 6.82
C TYR A 44 18.94 -5.11 5.85
N ALA A 45 18.91 -6.02 4.87
CA ALA A 45 17.80 -6.16 3.92
C ALA A 45 17.51 -7.64 3.65
N GLU A 46 16.72 -8.24 4.54
CA GLU A 46 16.16 -9.58 4.30
C GLU A 46 15.06 -9.53 3.25
N VAL A 47 14.25 -8.47 3.29
CA VAL A 47 13.32 -8.15 2.21
C VAL A 47 14.09 -7.35 1.17
N LYS A 48 14.10 -7.86 -0.06
CA LYS A 48 14.89 -7.29 -1.16
C LYS A 48 14.17 -6.11 -1.79
N PHE A 49 14.93 -5.09 -2.14
CA PHE A 49 14.46 -3.92 -2.89
C PHE A 49 14.30 -4.24 -4.37
N ALA A 50 13.54 -3.41 -5.09
CA ALA A 50 13.20 -3.64 -6.49
C ALA A 50 14.44 -3.87 -7.36
N ASN A 51 15.51 -3.08 -7.16
CA ASN A 51 16.74 -3.23 -7.93
C ASN A 51 17.36 -4.63 -7.81
N GLN A 52 17.38 -5.19 -6.59
CA GLN A 52 17.92 -6.51 -6.33
C GLN A 52 17.05 -7.60 -6.95
N VAL A 53 15.73 -7.48 -6.80
CA VAL A 53 14.79 -8.45 -7.36
C VAL A 53 14.86 -8.45 -8.88
N LEU A 54 14.84 -7.28 -9.49
CA LEU A 54 14.86 -7.11 -10.95
C LEU A 54 16.17 -7.60 -11.57
N SER A 55 17.30 -7.47 -10.85
CA SER A 55 18.60 -7.95 -11.33
C SER A 55 18.69 -9.48 -11.45
N LYS A 56 17.83 -10.21 -10.72
CA LYS A 56 17.91 -11.67 -10.55
C LYS A 56 19.31 -12.16 -10.12
N ASP A 57 20.05 -11.31 -9.42
CA ASP A 57 21.38 -11.62 -8.90
C ASP A 57 21.45 -11.32 -7.39
N ARG A 58 21.80 -12.34 -6.62
CA ARG A 58 21.93 -12.24 -5.15
C ARG A 58 23.15 -11.43 -4.72
N SER A 59 24.10 -11.19 -5.63
CA SER A 59 25.29 -10.37 -5.38
C SER A 59 24.99 -8.87 -5.40
N VAL A 60 23.88 -8.45 -6.02
CA VAL A 60 23.52 -7.05 -6.17
C VAL A 60 23.16 -6.44 -4.82
N GLY A 61 23.89 -5.40 -4.45
CA GLY A 61 23.65 -4.62 -3.23
C GLY A 61 22.31 -3.88 -3.26
N PRO A 62 21.74 -3.58 -2.08
CA PRO A 62 20.50 -2.81 -1.99
C PRO A 62 20.71 -1.38 -2.51
N GLU A 63 19.80 -0.92 -3.37
CA GLU A 63 19.74 0.46 -3.85
C GLU A 63 18.28 0.98 -3.78
N PRO A 64 17.74 1.18 -2.56
CA PRO A 64 16.37 1.63 -2.40
C PRO A 64 16.15 3.00 -3.03
N ARG A 65 15.09 3.13 -3.81
CA ARG A 65 14.71 4.37 -4.50
C ARG A 65 13.86 5.31 -3.65
N CYS A 66 13.55 4.94 -2.40
CA CYS A 66 12.82 5.79 -1.46
C CYS A 66 13.30 5.65 -0.02
N TRP A 67 13.04 6.67 0.80
CA TRP A 67 13.13 6.63 2.27
C TRP A 67 11.74 6.70 2.87
N VAL A 68 11.58 6.04 4.01
CA VAL A 68 10.38 6.17 4.85
C VAL A 68 10.80 6.88 6.14
N ILE A 69 10.20 8.05 6.38
CA ILE A 69 10.43 8.91 7.56
C ILE A 69 9.13 9.11 8.33
N GLY A 70 9.19 9.79 9.49
CA GLY A 70 7.98 10.16 10.24
C GLY A 70 7.57 9.11 11.28
N LEU A 71 8.55 8.47 11.91
CA LEU A 71 8.36 7.46 12.97
C LEU A 71 7.85 8.03 14.31
N GLY A 72 7.50 9.31 14.40
CA GLY A 72 6.97 9.91 15.64
C GLY A 72 5.66 9.26 16.12
N ASN A 73 4.93 8.64 15.19
CA ASN A 73 3.72 7.86 15.42
C ASN A 73 3.98 6.35 15.47
N GLY A 74 5.23 5.94 15.25
CA GLY A 74 5.62 4.55 15.16
C GLY A 74 5.51 3.79 16.49
N ALA A 75 5.55 2.47 16.40
CA ALA A 75 5.38 1.59 17.54
C ALA A 75 6.42 0.47 17.51
N ASP A 76 7.45 0.55 18.36
CA ASP A 76 8.31 -0.58 18.74
C ASP A 76 7.54 -1.64 19.54
N LEU A 77 7.21 -2.77 18.93
CA LEU A 77 6.43 -3.85 19.55
C LEU A 77 7.20 -4.62 20.64
N LYS A 78 8.51 -4.37 20.83
CA LYS A 78 9.29 -4.95 21.93
C LYS A 78 9.19 -4.13 23.22
N ALA A 79 8.79 -2.86 23.12
CA ALA A 79 8.65 -2.00 24.28
C ALA A 79 7.38 -2.35 25.08
N GLU A 80 7.48 -2.33 26.41
CA GLU A 80 6.31 -2.41 27.28
C GLU A 80 5.40 -1.19 27.05
N ARG A 81 4.09 -1.43 26.96
CA ARG A 81 3.09 -0.41 26.66
C ARG A 81 1.78 -0.66 27.38
N ASP A 82 1.03 0.42 27.58
CA ASP A 82 -0.36 0.35 27.97
C ASP A 82 -1.20 -0.37 26.90
N ARG A 83 -2.24 -1.09 27.33
CA ARG A 83 -3.10 -1.90 26.44
C ARG A 83 -3.73 -1.09 25.30
N GLY A 84 -3.92 0.22 25.48
CA GLY A 84 -4.53 1.11 24.48
C GLY A 84 -3.56 1.70 23.44
N ALA A 85 -2.24 1.56 23.60
CA ALA A 85 -1.29 2.31 22.76
C ALA A 85 -1.37 1.97 21.27
N LEU A 86 -1.79 0.73 20.93
CA LEU A 86 -2.00 0.28 19.57
C LEU A 86 -3.44 0.45 19.08
N THR A 87 -4.37 0.85 19.94
CA THR A 87 -5.77 1.11 19.55
C THR A 87 -5.99 2.58 19.22
N GLU A 88 -5.01 3.44 19.50
CA GLU A 88 -5.03 4.84 19.12
C GLU A 88 -5.13 5.01 17.61
N ARG A 89 -6.04 5.91 17.22
CA ARG A 89 -6.22 6.37 15.86
C ARG A 89 -5.06 7.26 15.44
N THR A 90 -4.02 6.63 14.94
CA THR A 90 -2.81 7.30 14.47
C THR A 90 -2.66 7.11 12.97
N GLY A 91 -2.35 8.19 12.28
CA GLY A 91 -2.10 8.19 10.84
C GLY A 91 -2.53 9.48 10.16
N THR A 92 -2.04 9.71 8.95
CA THR A 92 -2.44 10.84 8.13
C THR A 92 -3.87 10.60 7.66
N PRO A 93 -4.85 11.48 7.95
CA PRO A 93 -6.27 11.24 7.69
C PRO A 93 -6.54 10.63 6.32
N LYS A 94 -6.03 11.23 5.25
CA LYS A 94 -6.18 10.74 3.86
C LYS A 94 -5.81 9.27 3.64
N PHE A 95 -4.80 8.79 4.35
CA PHE A 95 -4.14 7.51 4.11
C PHE A 95 -4.26 6.52 5.26
N ILE A 96 -4.86 6.89 6.39
CA ILE A 96 -5.02 5.98 7.54
C ILE A 96 -5.75 4.69 7.07
N ALA A 97 -5.42 3.53 7.62
CA ALA A 97 -6.18 2.31 7.29
C ALA A 97 -7.64 2.43 7.76
N ARG A 98 -8.58 1.76 7.09
CA ARG A 98 -10.02 1.92 7.37
C ARG A 98 -10.42 1.54 8.79
N SER A 99 -9.96 0.39 9.29
CA SER A 99 -10.23 -0.04 10.67
C SER A 99 -9.64 0.94 11.68
N VAL A 100 -8.45 1.47 11.41
CA VAL A 100 -7.81 2.51 12.24
C VAL A 100 -8.58 3.82 12.17
N SER A 101 -9.08 4.22 11.00
CA SER A 101 -9.96 5.38 10.83
C SER A 101 -11.22 5.25 11.67
N SER A 102 -11.88 4.09 11.65
CA SER A 102 -13.07 3.86 12.46
C SER A 102 -12.73 3.71 13.95
N GLY A 103 -11.53 3.21 14.28
CA GLY A 103 -11.13 2.87 15.64
C GLY A 103 -11.67 1.52 16.11
N GLU A 104 -12.13 0.70 15.17
CA GLU A 104 -12.74 -0.60 15.40
C GLU A 104 -12.49 -1.53 14.21
N LEU A 105 -12.76 -2.83 14.40
CA LEU A 105 -12.68 -3.81 13.33
C LEU A 105 -13.77 -3.57 12.29
N LEU A 106 -13.44 -3.73 11.01
CA LEU A 106 -14.46 -3.64 9.95
C LEU A 106 -15.36 -4.87 9.94
N ASP A 107 -16.59 -4.72 9.43
CA ASP A 107 -17.57 -5.80 9.34
C ASP A 107 -17.03 -7.06 8.64
N LYS A 108 -17.31 -8.22 9.25
CA LYS A 108 -16.97 -9.56 8.73
C LYS A 108 -17.57 -9.89 7.36
N GLY A 109 -18.57 -9.12 6.90
CA GLY A 109 -19.23 -9.32 5.61
C GLY A 109 -18.29 -9.19 4.41
N LEU A 110 -17.11 -8.57 4.60
CA LEU A 110 -16.03 -8.54 3.63
C LEU A 110 -15.17 -9.81 3.76
N SER A 111 -15.74 -10.97 3.43
CA SER A 111 -15.09 -12.27 3.67
C SER A 111 -13.71 -12.36 3.01
N SER A 112 -12.71 -12.72 3.81
CA SER A 112 -11.35 -13.07 3.37
C SER A 112 -11.26 -14.48 2.79
N THR A 113 -12.33 -15.29 2.85
CA THR A 113 -12.30 -16.72 2.53
C THR A 113 -11.95 -17.03 1.07
N ASP A 114 -12.16 -16.07 0.16
CA ASP A 114 -12.03 -16.25 -1.29
C ASP A 114 -10.98 -15.29 -1.88
N ILE A 115 -10.03 -14.87 -1.06
CA ILE A 115 -8.96 -13.94 -1.43
C ILE A 115 -7.61 -14.60 -1.17
N ASP A 116 -7.03 -15.11 -2.25
CA ASP A 116 -5.69 -15.66 -2.25
C ASP A 116 -4.63 -14.58 -2.49
N ILE A 117 -3.42 -14.86 -2.04
CA ILE A 117 -2.28 -14.01 -2.35
C ILE A 117 -2.08 -13.96 -3.87
N PRO A 118 -1.88 -12.77 -4.48
CA PRO A 118 -1.69 -12.67 -5.92
C PRO A 118 -0.60 -13.64 -6.40
N PRO A 119 -0.91 -14.51 -7.37
CA PRO A 119 0.06 -15.45 -7.91
C PRO A 119 1.09 -14.70 -8.78
N MET A 120 2.31 -15.22 -8.83
CA MET A 120 3.32 -14.82 -9.82
C MET A 120 3.65 -16.06 -10.65
N GLU A 121 3.19 -16.07 -11.90
CA GLU A 121 3.29 -17.22 -12.81
C GLU A 121 4.27 -16.95 -13.96
N GLY A 122 4.74 -18.02 -14.60
CA GLY A 122 5.65 -17.92 -15.75
C GLY A 122 6.96 -17.20 -15.41
N THR A 123 7.35 -16.25 -16.26
CA THR A 123 8.58 -15.44 -16.08
C THR A 123 8.59 -14.61 -14.79
N LEU A 124 7.41 -14.31 -14.23
CA LEU A 124 7.27 -13.59 -12.97
C LEU A 124 7.63 -14.44 -11.75
N ALA A 125 7.45 -15.77 -11.84
CA ALA A 125 7.78 -16.70 -10.75
C ALA A 125 9.28 -16.71 -10.43
N GLU A 126 10.14 -16.43 -11.42
CA GLU A 126 11.59 -16.34 -11.22
C GLU A 126 11.94 -15.21 -10.27
N TYR A 127 11.29 -14.05 -10.39
CA TYR A 127 11.55 -12.90 -9.52
C TYR A 127 11.16 -13.16 -8.07
N LEU A 128 10.13 -13.98 -7.82
CA LEU A 128 9.68 -14.32 -6.47
C LEU A 128 10.81 -14.94 -5.62
N ARG A 129 11.68 -15.74 -6.24
CA ARG A 129 12.86 -16.36 -5.59
C ARG A 129 13.91 -15.34 -5.11
N PHE A 130 13.79 -14.09 -5.56
CA PHE A 130 14.67 -13.00 -5.20
C PHE A 130 13.98 -11.96 -4.31
N MET A 131 12.67 -12.03 -4.06
CA MET A 131 11.95 -11.04 -3.24
C MET A 131 12.37 -11.06 -1.75
N HIS A 132 12.66 -12.24 -1.21
CA HIS A 132 13.09 -12.42 0.18
C HIS A 132 13.75 -13.79 0.38
N THR A 133 14.37 -13.98 1.53
CA THR A 133 15.04 -15.23 1.92
C THR A 133 14.10 -16.34 2.43
N THR A 134 12.86 -16.01 2.80
CA THR A 134 11.91 -16.93 3.45
C THR A 134 10.63 -17.13 2.63
N GLU A 135 10.43 -18.30 2.02
CA GLU A 135 9.21 -18.58 1.26
C GLU A 135 7.93 -18.42 2.10
N TYR A 136 7.02 -17.53 1.68
CA TYR A 136 5.65 -17.51 2.19
C TYR A 136 4.84 -18.55 1.41
N GLN A 137 4.94 -19.81 1.84
CA GLN A 137 3.95 -20.79 1.44
C GLN A 137 2.68 -20.57 2.26
N HIS A 138 1.54 -20.79 1.61
CA HIS A 138 0.18 -20.60 2.09
C HIS A 138 0.10 -20.81 3.61
N GLY A 139 -0.18 -19.74 4.35
CA GLY A 139 -0.50 -19.86 5.77
C GLY A 139 -1.62 -20.88 5.91
N SER A 140 -1.38 -21.93 6.71
CA SER A 140 -2.42 -22.90 7.02
C SER A 140 -3.63 -22.13 7.54
N ARG A 141 -4.77 -22.23 6.84
CA ARG A 141 -6.05 -21.67 7.27
C ARG A 141 -6.43 -22.36 8.57
N SER A 142 -5.96 -21.87 9.70
CA SER A 142 -6.39 -22.39 10.99
C SER A 142 -7.84 -22.01 11.18
N SER A 143 -8.72 -23.00 11.36
CA SER A 143 -10.04 -22.81 11.94
C SER A 143 -9.86 -22.44 13.42
N ALA A 144 -9.33 -21.25 13.70
CA ALA A 144 -9.24 -20.77 15.07
C ALA A 144 -10.67 -20.51 15.56
N THR A 145 -11.02 -21.20 16.64
CA THR A 145 -12.20 -20.89 17.46
C THR A 145 -12.21 -19.40 17.78
N GLN A 146 -13.36 -18.78 17.58
CA GLN A 146 -13.64 -17.35 17.76
C GLN A 146 -13.16 -16.86 19.14
N SER A 147 -11.92 -16.39 19.24
CA SER A 147 -11.60 -15.40 20.25
C SER A 147 -12.25 -14.09 19.81
N GLU A 148 -12.79 -13.32 20.75
CA GLU A 148 -13.11 -11.91 20.51
C GLU A 148 -11.81 -11.22 20.07
N VAL A 149 -11.65 -11.03 18.76
CA VAL A 149 -10.48 -10.33 18.22
C VAL A 149 -10.66 -8.87 18.62
N GLU A 150 -9.70 -8.35 19.37
CA GLU A 150 -9.67 -6.93 19.69
C GLU A 150 -8.99 -6.14 18.56
N PHE A 151 -9.54 -4.95 18.31
CA PHE A 151 -8.91 -4.00 17.41
C PHE A 151 -7.53 -3.59 17.95
N SER A 152 -6.53 -3.61 17.08
CA SER A 152 -5.17 -3.16 17.37
C SER A 152 -4.47 -2.83 16.06
N HIS A 153 -3.59 -1.83 16.06
CA HIS A 153 -2.78 -1.51 14.90
C HIS A 153 -1.82 -2.66 14.60
N ARG A 154 -1.87 -3.21 13.39
CA ARG A 154 -1.01 -4.31 12.93
C ARG A 154 -0.33 -3.92 11.63
N LEU A 155 0.70 -4.68 11.24
CA LEU A 155 1.52 -4.38 10.07
C LEU A 155 0.69 -4.21 8.78
N PHE A 156 -0.37 -4.99 8.58
CA PHE A 156 -1.20 -4.84 7.38
C PHE A 156 -1.92 -3.49 7.25
N HIS A 157 -2.10 -2.74 8.35
CA HIS A 157 -2.63 -1.38 8.27
C HIS A 157 -1.64 -0.43 7.59
N ASP A 158 -0.32 -0.57 7.83
CA ASP A 158 0.69 0.19 7.11
C ASP A 158 0.69 -0.16 5.60
N ALA A 159 0.39 -1.41 5.26
CA ALA A 159 0.21 -1.84 3.87
C ALA A 159 -1.04 -1.20 3.23
N GLU A 160 -2.17 -1.16 3.93
CA GLU A 160 -3.37 -0.48 3.47
C GLU A 160 -3.12 1.03 3.27
N SER A 161 -2.42 1.68 4.20
CA SER A 161 -2.01 3.08 4.04
C SER A 161 -1.13 3.29 2.81
N THR A 162 -0.20 2.36 2.56
CA THR A 162 0.62 2.37 1.35
C THR A 162 -0.22 2.28 0.08
N PHE A 163 -1.28 1.44 0.07
CA PHE A 163 -2.22 1.40 -1.04
C PHE A 163 -2.92 2.75 -1.25
N TRP A 164 -3.40 3.40 -0.19
CA TRP A 164 -4.07 4.69 -0.34
C TRP A 164 -3.13 5.75 -0.91
N VAL A 165 -1.84 5.73 -0.56
CA VAL A 165 -0.82 6.59 -1.18
C VAL A 165 -0.64 6.27 -2.67
N ILE A 166 -0.56 4.99 -3.05
CA ILE A 166 -0.48 4.56 -4.47
C ILE A 166 -1.71 5.07 -5.23
N ALA A 167 -2.90 4.79 -4.73
CA ALA A 167 -4.16 5.15 -5.37
C ALA A 167 -4.29 6.67 -5.55
N TRP A 168 -3.98 7.45 -4.52
CA TRP A 168 -3.96 8.91 -4.56
C TRP A 168 -2.96 9.45 -5.58
N THR A 169 -1.74 8.91 -5.57
CA THR A 169 -0.67 9.32 -6.49
C THR A 169 -1.07 9.06 -7.94
N LEU A 170 -1.50 7.84 -8.27
CA LEU A 170 -1.89 7.46 -9.62
C LEU A 170 -3.12 8.22 -10.10
N ALA A 171 -4.13 8.41 -9.22
CA ALA A 171 -5.32 9.18 -9.56
C ALA A 171 -5.00 10.63 -9.93
N ARG A 172 -3.93 11.22 -9.40
CA ARG A 172 -3.51 12.61 -9.68
C ARG A 172 -2.42 12.75 -10.73
N SER A 173 -1.91 11.63 -11.24
CA SER A 173 -0.82 11.63 -12.21
C SER A 173 -1.34 11.59 -13.65
N VAL A 174 -0.49 12.01 -14.59
CA VAL A 174 -0.72 11.92 -16.04
C VAL A 174 0.51 11.34 -16.73
N GLY A 175 0.41 11.01 -18.02
CA GLY A 175 1.58 10.73 -18.85
C GLY A 175 2.38 12.00 -19.13
N GLU A 176 3.67 11.85 -19.44
CA GLU A 176 4.45 12.97 -19.97
C GLU A 176 3.88 13.42 -21.32
N GLY A 177 3.60 14.72 -21.48
CA GLY A 177 3.06 15.29 -22.73
C GLY A 177 1.54 15.21 -22.89
N SER A 178 0.79 14.70 -21.90
CA SER A 178 -0.66 14.62 -21.95
C SER A 178 -1.34 16.00 -22.05
N GLU A 179 -2.36 16.12 -22.90
CA GLU A 179 -3.21 17.32 -22.94
C GLU A 179 -4.26 17.28 -21.82
N LEU A 180 -4.34 18.34 -21.01
CA LEU A 180 -5.26 18.43 -19.85
C LEU A 180 -6.75 18.69 -20.22
N LYS A 181 -7.20 18.34 -21.42
CA LYS A 181 -8.45 18.89 -21.99
C LYS A 181 -9.73 18.08 -21.72
N GLU A 182 -9.66 16.95 -21.03
CA GLU A 182 -10.86 16.15 -20.76
C GLU A 182 -11.61 16.58 -19.50
N LYS A 183 -12.94 16.69 -19.60
CA LYS A 183 -13.79 16.86 -18.41
C LYS A 183 -13.57 15.66 -17.48
N PRO A 184 -13.23 15.88 -16.19
CA PRO A 184 -12.90 14.80 -15.29
C PRO A 184 -14.09 13.87 -15.06
N HIS A 185 -13.84 12.56 -15.20
CA HIS A 185 -14.84 11.52 -15.00
C HIS A 185 -15.45 11.59 -13.59
N ALA A 186 -16.73 11.24 -13.44
CA ALA A 186 -17.45 11.33 -12.17
C ALA A 186 -16.77 10.54 -11.03
N HIS A 187 -16.21 9.36 -11.34
CA HIS A 187 -15.46 8.56 -10.37
C HIS A 187 -14.17 9.24 -9.90
N PHE A 188 -13.38 9.85 -10.79
CA PHE A 188 -12.21 10.63 -10.39
C PHE A 188 -12.60 11.80 -9.48
N ARG A 189 -13.63 12.57 -9.84
CA ARG A 189 -14.12 13.69 -9.02
C ARG A 189 -14.52 13.23 -7.61
N ARG A 190 -15.29 12.14 -7.53
CA ARG A 190 -15.76 11.57 -6.26
C ARG A 190 -14.61 11.02 -5.43
N PHE A 191 -13.70 10.25 -6.04
CA PHE A 191 -12.51 9.73 -5.40
C PHE A 191 -11.65 10.86 -4.82
N TYR A 192 -11.33 11.88 -5.63
CA TYR A 192 -10.50 13.01 -5.21
C TYR A 192 -11.09 13.71 -3.99
N HIS A 193 -12.37 14.11 -4.05
CA HIS A 193 -12.99 14.90 -2.98
C HIS A 193 -13.23 14.08 -1.70
N ILE A 194 -13.56 12.79 -1.81
CA ILE A 194 -13.70 11.93 -0.64
C ILE A 194 -12.35 11.72 0.04
N ILE A 195 -11.31 11.36 -0.71
CA ILE A 195 -9.97 11.14 -0.15
C ILE A 195 -9.40 12.45 0.42
N TYR A 196 -9.50 13.56 -0.32
CA TYR A 196 -8.97 14.87 0.10
C TYR A 196 -9.63 15.38 1.38
N ARG A 197 -10.94 15.20 1.54
CA ARG A 197 -11.71 15.64 2.71
C ARG A 197 -11.83 14.59 3.80
N HIS A 198 -11.24 13.42 3.62
CA HIS A 198 -11.36 12.34 4.59
C HIS A 198 -10.67 12.77 5.90
N PHE A 199 -11.49 12.89 6.94
CA PHE A 199 -11.07 13.23 8.28
C PHE A 199 -11.78 12.28 9.27
N PRO A 200 -11.05 11.32 9.86
CA PRO A 200 -11.63 10.36 10.78
C PRO A 200 -12.22 11.02 12.04
N LEU A 201 -13.49 10.79 12.33
CA LEU A 201 -14.17 11.25 13.55
C LEU A 201 -14.54 10.05 14.45
N PRO A 202 -14.43 10.16 15.79
CA PRO A 202 -14.82 9.08 16.70
C PRO A 202 -16.29 8.68 16.51
N GLY A 203 -16.56 7.38 16.33
CA GLY A 203 -17.91 6.86 16.12
C GLY A 203 -18.47 6.99 14.70
N ASP A 204 -17.74 7.64 13.79
CA ASP A 204 -18.15 7.77 12.39
C ASP A 204 -17.60 6.62 11.54
N LEU A 205 -18.42 6.19 10.58
CA LEU A 205 -17.98 5.29 9.53
C LEU A 205 -16.90 5.96 8.66
N ASP A 206 -15.96 5.15 8.17
CA ASP A 206 -14.96 5.64 7.22
C ASP A 206 -15.64 6.18 5.95
N SER A 207 -15.48 7.48 5.68
CA SER A 207 -16.12 8.13 4.53
C SER A 207 -15.67 7.57 3.17
N ARG A 208 -14.59 6.78 3.15
CA ARG A 208 -14.08 6.10 1.96
C ARG A 208 -14.78 4.76 1.68
N LEU A 209 -15.70 4.29 2.52
CA LEU A 209 -16.47 3.05 2.26
C LEU A 209 -17.19 3.06 0.90
N GLY A 210 -17.56 4.24 0.40
CA GLY A 210 -18.22 4.40 -0.90
C GLY A 210 -17.29 4.53 -2.11
N ILE A 211 -15.97 4.38 -1.95
CA ILE A 211 -14.99 4.46 -3.03
C ILE A 211 -14.03 3.28 -3.05
N GLY A 212 -13.46 3.03 -4.23
CA GLY A 212 -12.70 1.83 -4.52
C GLY A 212 -13.60 0.67 -4.94
N ALA A 213 -13.12 -0.10 -5.90
CA ALA A 213 -13.75 -1.35 -6.29
C ALA A 213 -12.68 -2.39 -6.59
N SER A 214 -13.03 -3.66 -6.44
CA SER A 214 -12.16 -4.76 -6.85
C SER A 214 -11.99 -4.85 -8.37
N SER A 215 -12.81 -4.13 -9.15
CA SER A 215 -12.74 -4.13 -10.61
C SER A 215 -11.76 -3.08 -11.13
N GLY A 216 -10.99 -3.44 -12.18
CA GLY A 216 -10.12 -2.49 -12.88
C GLY A 216 -10.89 -1.32 -13.49
N ARG A 217 -12.11 -1.55 -14.00
CA ARG A 217 -12.94 -0.52 -14.66
C ARG A 217 -13.22 0.71 -13.79
N TYR A 218 -13.40 0.51 -12.48
CA TYR A 218 -13.54 1.64 -11.56
C TYR A 218 -12.27 2.48 -11.55
N TRP A 219 -11.11 1.83 -11.45
CA TRP A 219 -9.81 2.50 -11.40
C TRP A 219 -9.43 3.13 -12.74
N GLU A 220 -9.81 2.54 -13.88
CA GLU A 220 -9.67 3.16 -15.21
C GLU A 220 -10.42 4.50 -15.26
N SER A 221 -11.60 4.55 -14.65
CA SER A 221 -12.43 5.75 -14.54
C SER A 221 -11.94 6.76 -13.49
N VAL A 222 -11.04 6.36 -12.60
CA VAL A 222 -10.41 7.23 -11.60
C VAL A 222 -9.11 7.81 -12.12
N MET A 223 -8.30 7.03 -12.83
CA MET A 223 -7.00 7.42 -13.36
C MET A 223 -7.12 8.28 -14.63
N HIS A 224 -6.00 8.85 -15.06
CA HIS A 224 -5.90 9.43 -16.41
C HIS A 224 -5.84 8.30 -17.46
N ALA A 225 -6.30 8.56 -18.69
CA ALA A 225 -6.31 7.56 -19.76
C ALA A 225 -4.90 6.97 -20.00
N ASP A 226 -3.86 7.80 -19.96
CA ASP A 226 -2.46 7.37 -20.11
C ASP A 226 -1.94 6.46 -18.99
N LEU A 227 -2.68 6.35 -17.89
CA LEU A 227 -2.35 5.47 -16.76
C LEU A 227 -3.36 4.33 -16.62
N ALA A 228 -4.32 4.20 -17.54
CA ALA A 228 -5.38 3.20 -17.46
C ALA A 228 -4.84 1.76 -17.43
N MET A 229 -3.66 1.51 -18.02
CA MET A 229 -3.00 0.18 -17.95
C MET A 229 -2.67 -0.25 -16.51
N LEU A 230 -2.54 0.69 -15.56
CA LEU A 230 -2.27 0.41 -14.15
C LEU A 230 -3.55 0.10 -13.34
N ALA A 231 -4.72 0.38 -13.89
CA ALA A 231 -5.98 0.20 -13.20
C ALA A 231 -6.28 -1.25 -12.74
N PRO A 232 -5.97 -2.31 -13.53
CA PRO A 232 -6.10 -3.68 -13.06
C PRO A 232 -5.28 -3.98 -11.80
N MET A 233 -4.08 -3.39 -11.67
CA MET A 233 -3.25 -3.53 -10.46
C MET A 233 -3.93 -2.92 -9.25
N SER A 234 -4.44 -1.68 -9.35
CA SER A 234 -5.17 -1.03 -8.26
C SER A 234 -6.43 -1.81 -7.84
N GLY A 235 -7.16 -2.40 -8.80
CA GLY A 235 -8.30 -3.27 -8.50
C GLY A 235 -7.91 -4.50 -7.70
N LYS A 236 -6.82 -5.18 -8.09
CA LYS A 236 -6.28 -6.35 -7.37
C LYS A 236 -5.74 -6.00 -5.98
N MET A 237 -5.04 -4.87 -5.85
CA MET A 237 -4.56 -4.38 -4.55
C MET A 237 -5.73 -4.08 -3.63
N PHE A 238 -6.72 -3.33 -4.12
CA PHE A 238 -7.92 -3.02 -3.34
C PHE A 238 -8.65 -4.28 -2.93
N ARG A 239 -8.80 -5.26 -3.83
CA ARG A 239 -9.39 -6.57 -3.51
C ARG A 239 -8.68 -7.23 -2.32
N TYR A 240 -7.34 -7.18 -2.28
CA TYR A 240 -6.57 -7.85 -1.24
C TYR A 240 -6.55 -7.09 0.09
N ILE A 241 -6.51 -5.76 0.11
CA ILE A 241 -6.55 -5.01 1.37
C ILE A 241 -7.97 -4.90 1.95
N ARG A 242 -9.02 -5.10 1.12
CA ARG A 242 -10.41 -4.85 1.49
C ARG A 242 -10.87 -5.58 2.76
N PRO A 243 -10.56 -6.88 2.98
CA PRO A 243 -10.97 -7.61 4.18
C PRO A 243 -10.34 -7.09 5.46
N GLU A 244 -11.02 -7.32 6.59
CA GLU A 244 -10.43 -7.18 7.91
C GLU A 244 -9.57 -8.40 8.24
N TRP A 245 -8.27 -8.28 8.00
CA TRP A 245 -7.31 -9.37 8.21
C TRP A 245 -7.07 -9.69 9.68
N ALA A 246 -7.51 -8.84 10.62
CA ALA A 246 -7.43 -9.12 12.03
C ALA A 246 -8.17 -10.42 12.43
N TYR A 247 -9.21 -10.80 11.68
CA TYR A 247 -9.96 -12.06 11.87
C TYR A 247 -9.22 -13.32 11.42
N GLN A 248 -8.02 -13.19 10.84
CA GLN A 248 -7.19 -14.31 10.39
C GLN A 248 -5.83 -14.29 11.12
N PRO A 249 -5.80 -14.49 12.46
CA PRO A 249 -4.58 -14.34 13.25
C PRO A 249 -3.47 -15.35 12.91
N GLY A 250 -3.80 -16.45 12.23
CA GLY A 250 -2.84 -17.45 11.76
C GLY A 250 -2.05 -17.03 10.51
N LEU A 251 -2.42 -15.92 9.86
CA LEU A 251 -1.66 -15.40 8.71
C LEU A 251 -0.36 -14.74 9.16
N ASN A 252 0.65 -14.84 8.32
CA ASN A 252 1.89 -14.12 8.55
C ASN A 252 1.62 -12.60 8.53
N PRO A 253 2.09 -11.81 9.52
CA PRO A 253 1.84 -10.37 9.58
C PRO A 253 2.21 -9.57 8.31
N GLU A 254 3.16 -10.06 7.52
CA GLU A 254 3.65 -9.42 6.29
C GLU A 254 2.84 -9.74 5.03
N HIS A 255 1.79 -10.57 5.12
CA HIS A 255 1.09 -11.12 3.96
C HIS A 255 0.47 -10.04 3.04
N VAL A 256 -0.02 -8.93 3.60
CA VAL A 256 -0.55 -7.81 2.80
C VAL A 256 0.56 -7.06 2.07
N HIS A 257 1.69 -6.79 2.73
CA HIS A 257 2.84 -6.21 2.03
C HIS A 257 3.35 -7.13 0.93
N GLU A 258 3.45 -8.43 1.19
CA GLU A 258 3.82 -9.42 0.18
C GLU A 258 2.89 -9.37 -1.04
N ALA A 259 1.57 -9.37 -0.82
CA ALA A 259 0.58 -9.27 -1.89
C ALA A 259 0.73 -7.98 -2.71
N LEU A 260 0.88 -6.83 -2.06
CA LEU A 260 1.10 -5.54 -2.73
C LEU A 260 2.42 -5.53 -3.51
N MET A 261 3.50 -6.07 -2.95
CA MET A 261 4.80 -6.15 -3.60
C MET A 261 4.76 -7.03 -4.85
N ARG A 262 4.08 -8.19 -4.82
CA ARG A 262 3.90 -9.03 -6.01
C ARG A 262 3.15 -8.31 -7.13
N LEU A 263 2.09 -7.58 -6.78
CA LEU A 263 1.31 -6.79 -7.73
C LEU A 263 2.13 -5.63 -8.31
N LEU A 264 2.88 -4.90 -7.47
CA LEU A 264 3.78 -3.83 -7.92
C LEU A 264 4.86 -4.37 -8.85
N LEU A 265 5.52 -5.46 -8.47
CA LEU A 265 6.59 -6.06 -9.25
C LEU A 265 6.10 -6.57 -10.61
N THR A 266 4.91 -7.16 -10.64
CA THR A 266 4.24 -7.57 -11.88
C THR A 266 4.08 -6.40 -12.84
N GLU A 267 3.64 -5.24 -12.36
CA GLU A 267 3.49 -4.06 -13.22
C GLU A 267 4.84 -3.41 -13.56
N ILE A 268 5.81 -3.40 -12.64
CA ILE A 268 7.16 -2.89 -12.92
C ILE A 268 7.81 -3.66 -14.07
N VAL A 269 7.70 -5.00 -14.06
CA VAL A 269 8.26 -5.85 -15.14
C VAL A 269 7.53 -5.63 -16.46
N LYS A 270 6.22 -5.37 -16.46
CA LYS A 270 5.49 -5.03 -17.71
C LYS A 270 5.86 -3.64 -18.24
N LEU A 271 6.16 -2.71 -17.34
CA LEU A 271 6.55 -1.35 -17.70
C LEU A 271 8.02 -1.25 -18.10
N SER A 272 8.91 -2.16 -17.70
CA SER A 272 10.30 -2.11 -18.20
C SER A 272 10.40 -2.26 -19.72
N ASP A 273 9.35 -2.80 -20.35
CA ASP A 273 9.23 -2.91 -21.80
C ASP A 273 8.63 -1.66 -22.47
N ASN A 274 8.17 -0.66 -21.70
CA ASN A 274 7.51 0.57 -22.17
C ASN A 274 8.07 1.82 -21.45
N ASP A 275 8.61 2.81 -22.17
CA ASP A 275 9.14 4.06 -21.57
C ASP A 275 8.03 5.05 -21.14
N THR A 276 7.02 4.57 -20.42
CA THR A 276 5.92 5.38 -19.93
C THR A 276 6.38 6.24 -18.75
N ARG A 277 6.63 7.52 -19.02
CA ARG A 277 6.97 8.50 -18.00
C ARG A 277 5.71 9.09 -17.37
N ILE A 278 5.69 9.10 -16.04
CA ILE A 278 4.55 9.55 -15.24
C ILE A 278 4.86 10.90 -14.61
N VAL A 279 4.01 11.89 -14.84
CA VAL A 279 4.07 13.19 -14.18
C VAL A 279 3.18 13.16 -12.93
N ILE A 280 3.81 13.13 -11.75
CA ILE A 280 3.11 13.07 -10.46
C ILE A 280 2.41 14.41 -10.19
N GLY A 281 1.11 14.33 -9.87
CA GLY A 281 0.33 15.53 -9.53
C GLY A 281 0.00 16.43 -10.71
N GLY A 282 0.23 15.97 -11.95
CA GLY A 282 -0.03 16.75 -13.16
C GLY A 282 -1.51 16.96 -13.50
N ARG A 283 -2.45 16.28 -12.83
CA ARG A 283 -3.88 16.52 -13.03
C ARG A 283 -4.38 17.70 -12.22
N GLU A 284 -5.24 18.51 -12.85
CA GLU A 284 -5.97 19.58 -12.19
C GLU A 284 -6.92 19.06 -11.09
N ILE A 285 -7.21 19.94 -10.14
CA ILE A 285 -8.20 19.67 -9.09
C ILE A 285 -9.59 19.57 -9.74
N PRO A 286 -10.27 18.41 -9.66
CA PRO A 286 -11.59 18.28 -10.26
C PRO A 286 -12.64 19.15 -9.54
N PRO A 287 -13.69 19.63 -10.24
CA PRO A 287 -14.81 20.30 -9.59
C PRO A 287 -15.54 19.33 -8.65
N ALA A 288 -15.97 19.82 -7.49
CA ALA A 288 -16.69 19.02 -6.49
C ALA A 288 -17.95 18.36 -7.10
N PRO A 289 -18.21 17.06 -6.83
CA PRO A 289 -19.49 16.43 -7.15
C PRO A 289 -20.67 17.21 -6.56
N ARG A 290 -21.82 17.24 -7.24
CA ARG A 290 -22.98 18.05 -6.81
C ARG A 290 -23.49 17.66 -5.41
N ASP A 291 -23.36 16.38 -5.07
CA ASP A 291 -23.72 15.81 -3.77
C ASP A 291 -22.72 16.11 -2.64
N LEU A 292 -21.56 16.71 -2.96
CA LEU A 292 -20.51 17.07 -2.00
C LEU A 292 -20.23 18.59 -1.97
N GLN A 293 -21.17 19.42 -2.45
CA GLN A 293 -21.01 20.89 -2.52
C GLN A 293 -21.40 21.64 -1.24
N TYR A 294 -21.76 20.94 -0.16
CA TYR A 294 -22.12 21.51 1.13
C TYR A 294 -21.27 20.91 2.24
#